data_AF-A0A2N2DQU0-F1
#
_entry.id   AF-A0A2N2DQU0-F1
#
_cell.length_a   1.000
_cell.length_b   1.000
_cell.length_c   1.000
_cell.angle_alpha   90.00
_cell.angle_beta   90.00
_cell.angle_gamma   90.00
#
_symmetry.space_group_name_H-M   'P 1'
#
loop_
_entity.id
_entity.type
_entity.pdbx_description
1 polymer ?
#
loop_
_entity_poly.entity_id
_entity_poly.type
_entity_poly.pdbx_seq_one_letter_code
_entity_poly.pdbx_strand_id
1 'polypeptide(L)' 'MGISYKKLWKLLIDKDMKKSQLREAASLSSSTIAKLTRNEYVALDVLVRICVVLSCDI' A
#
# COMPACT_ATOMS: atom_id res chain seq x y z
N MET A 1 -3.11 -8.75 18.26
CA MET A 1 -2.29 -7.69 17.65
C MET A 1 -2.19 -8.01 16.18
N GLY A 2 -2.66 -7.12 15.29
CA GLY A 2 -2.74 -7.40 13.85
C GLY A 2 -2.21 -6.22 13.06
N ILE A 3 -1.78 -6.48 11.82
CA ILE A 3 -1.40 -5.42 10.89
C ILE A 3 -2.62 -4.53 10.62
N SER A 4 -2.38 -3.22 10.45
CA SER A 4 -3.40 -2.30 9.97
C SER A 4 -2.81 -1.34 8.95
N TYR A 5 -3.34 -1.38 7.73
CA TYR A 5 -2.94 -0.46 6.66
C TYR A 5 -3.76 0.84 6.65
N LYS A 6 -4.50 1.15 7.73
CA LYS A 6 -5.28 2.41 7.83
C LYS A 6 -4.39 3.65 7.67
N LYS A 7 -3.17 3.62 8.19
CA LYS A 7 -2.19 4.72 8.04
C LYS A 7 -1.78 4.91 6.58
N LEU A 8 -1.55 3.81 5.85
CA LEU A 8 -1.26 3.85 4.42
C LEU A 8 -2.40 4.50 3.63
N TRP A 9 -3.67 4.16 3.94
CA TRP A 9 -4.82 4.76 3.26
C TRP A 9 -5.01 6.24 3.58
N LYS A 10 -4.71 6.67 4.81
CA LYS A 10 -4.67 8.10 5.13
C LYS A 10 -3.58 8.83 4.34
N LEU A 11 -2.38 8.27 4.28
CA LEU A 11 -1.28 8.84 3.50
C LEU A 11 -1.63 8.98 2.01
N LEU A 12 -2.36 8.02 1.45
CA LEU A 12 -2.87 8.12 0.08
C LEU A 12 -3.83 9.30 -0.09
N ILE A 13 -4.71 9.55 0.87
CA ILE A 13 -5.63 10.70 0.85
C ILE A 13 -4.83 12.01 0.94
N ASP A 14 -3.84 12.07 1.84
CA ASP A 14 -2.98 13.25 2.00
C ASP A 14 -2.18 13.58 0.73
N LYS A 15 -1.92 12.57 -0.11
CA LYS A 15 -1.22 12.69 -1.40
C LYS A 15 -2.16 12.75 -2.62
N ASP A 16 -3.47 12.88 -2.42
CA ASP A 16 -4.50 12.83 -3.46
C ASP A 16 -4.35 11.63 -4.43
N MET A 17 -3.99 10.46 -3.90
CA MET A 17 -3.69 9.25 -4.67
C MET A 17 -4.77 8.18 -4.43
N LYS A 18 -5.32 7.62 -5.51
CA LYS A 18 -6.27 6.51 -5.46
C LYS A 18 -5.53 5.17 -5.28
N LYS A 19 -6.22 4.17 -4.71
CA LYS A 19 -5.68 2.80 -4.58
C LYS A 19 -5.28 2.19 -5.94
N SER A 20 -5.99 2.53 -7.01
CA SER A 20 -5.65 2.10 -8.38
C SER A 20 -4.35 2.72 -8.88
N GLN A 21 -4.10 3.99 -8.55
CA GLN A 21 -2.84 4.67 -8.87
C GLN A 21 -1.69 4.08 -8.07
N LEU A 22 -1.89 3.80 -6.77
CA LEU A 22 -0.88 3.07 -5.97
C LEU A 22 -0.57 1.70 -6.59
N ARG A 23 -1.60 0.96 -7.01
CA ARG A 23 -1.44 -0.35 -7.66
C ARG A 23 -0.55 -0.24 -8.90
N GLU A 24 -0.79 0.74 -9.75
CA GLU A 24 -0.05 0.93 -10.99
C GLU A 24 1.37 1.44 -10.73
N ALA A 25 1.52 2.46 -9.87
CA ALA A 25 2.81 3.04 -9.53
C ALA A 25 3.73 2.04 -8.82
N ALA A 26 3.20 1.25 -7.88
CA ALA A 26 3.95 0.19 -7.20
C ALA A 26 3.92 -1.14 -7.97
N SER A 27 3.36 -1.16 -9.18
CA SER A 27 3.16 -2.33 -10.06
C SER A 27 2.74 -3.60 -9.30
N LEU A 28 1.72 -3.43 -8.46
CA LEU A 28 1.09 -4.47 -7.66
C LEU A 28 -0.05 -5.14 -8.44
N SER A 29 -0.32 -6.40 -8.13
CA SER A 29 -1.52 -7.07 -8.60
C SER A 29 -2.77 -6.57 -7.86
N SER A 30 -3.94 -6.76 -8.47
CA SER A 30 -5.23 -6.47 -7.82
C SER A 30 -5.43 -7.34 -6.57
N SER A 31 -4.90 -8.57 -6.57
CA SER A 31 -4.95 -9.46 -5.41
C SER A 31 -4.17 -8.90 -4.22
N THR A 32 -3.01 -8.28 -4.45
CA THR A 32 -2.21 -7.65 -3.39
C THR A 32 -2.93 -6.45 -2.78
N ILE A 33 -3.57 -5.60 -3.58
CA ILE A 33 -4.40 -4.49 -3.07
C ILE A 33 -5.58 -5.01 -2.22
N ALA A 34 -6.17 -6.13 -2.61
CA ALA A 34 -7.25 -6.75 -1.86
C ALA A 34 -6.76 -7.26 -0.49
N LYS A 35 -5.58 -7.90 -0.43
CA LYS A 35 -4.93 -8.32 0.82
C LYS A 35 -4.65 -7.13 1.74
N LEU A 36 -4.07 -6.05 1.20
CA LEU A 36 -3.83 -4.81 1.95
C LEU A 36 -5.15 -4.21 2.48
N THR A 37 -6.22 -4.26 1.71
CA THR A 37 -7.53 -3.74 2.15
C THR A 37 -8.14 -4.58 3.27
N ARG A 38 -7.90 -5.90 3.28
CA ARG A 38 -8.35 -6.82 4.33
C ARG A 38 -7.39 -6.93 5.52
N ASN A 39 -6.34 -6.10 5.57
CA ASN A 39 -5.31 -6.13 6.61
C ASN A 39 -4.58 -7.47 6.74
N GLU A 40 -4.40 -8.17 5.62
CA GLU A 40 -3.62 -9.41 5.56
C GLU A 40 -2.11 -9.12 5.45
N TYR A 41 -1.30 -10.11 5.84
CA TYR A 41 0.14 -10.06 5.61
C TYR A 41 0.44 -10.10 4.10
N VAL A 42 1.33 -9.22 3.68
CA VAL A 42 1.93 -9.22 2.35
C VAL A 42 3.42 -9.45 2.48
N ALA A 43 4.07 -9.86 1.39
CA ALA A 43 5.50 -10.02 1.38
C ALA A 43 6.22 -8.68 1.56
N LEU A 44 7.43 -8.70 2.12
CA LEU A 44 8.18 -7.49 2.48
C LEU A 44 8.51 -6.63 1.26
N ASP A 45 8.74 -7.26 0.10
CA ASP A 45 8.98 -6.58 -1.18
C ASP A 45 7.81 -5.67 -1.58
N VAL A 46 6.57 -6.07 -1.30
CA VAL A 46 5.37 -5.25 -1.54
C VAL A 46 5.44 -3.97 -0.72
N LEU A 47 5.84 -4.06 0.55
CA LEU A 47 5.95 -2.89 1.44
C LEU A 47 7.05 -1.96 0.96
N VAL A 48 8.22 -2.49 0.59
CA VAL A 48 9.34 -1.71 0.03
C VAL A 48 8.91 -0.97 -1.23
N ARG A 49 8.22 -1.63 -2.16
CA ARG A 49 7.72 -0.98 -3.40
C ARG A 49 6.72 0.14 -3.12
N ILE A 50 5.81 -0.06 -2.16
CA ILE A 50 4.87 0.98 -1.73
C ILE A 50 5.65 2.17 -1.14
N CYS A 51 6.65 1.91 -0.31
CA CYS A 51 7.44 2.96 0.33
C CYS A 51 8.26 3.78 -0.68
N VAL A 52 8.87 3.12 -1.67
CA VAL A 52 9.57 3.80 -2.77
C VAL A 52 8.61 4.73 -3.54
N VAL A 53 7.41 4.25 -3.88
CA VAL A 53 6.41 5.04 -4.61
C VAL A 53 5.89 6.22 -3.80
N LEU A 54 5.68 6.03 -2.50
CA LEU A 54 5.16 7.07 -1.62
C LEU A 54 6.25 7.99 -1.06
N SER A 55 7.53 7.71 -1.37
CA SER A 55 8.70 8.39 -0.84
C SER A 55 8.63 8.49 0.69
N CYS A 56 8.35 7.37 1.34
CA CYS A 56 8.30 7.26 2.78
C CYS A 56 9.26 6.18 3.28
N ASP A 57 9.86 6.41 4.44
CA ASP A 57 10.72 5.42 5.11
C ASP A 57 9.87 4.36 5.83
N ILE A 58 10.42 3.14 5.94
CA ILE A 58 9.82 1.99 6.66
C ILE A 58 10.25 2.01 8.13
#